data_AF-A0A9E2UXU7-F1
#
_entry.id   AF-A0A9E2UXU7-F1
#
_cell.length_a   1.000
_cell.length_b   1.000
_cell.length_c   1.000
_cell.angle_alpha   90.00
_cell.angle_beta   90.00
_cell.angle_gamma   90.00
#
_symmetry.space_group_name_H-M   'P 1'
#
loop_
_entity.id
_entity.type
_entity.pdbx_description
1 polymer ?
#
loop_
_entity_poly.entity_id
_entity_poly.type
_entity_poly.pdbx_seq_one_letter_code
_entity_poly.pdbx_strand_id
1 'polypeptide(L)'
;MKAKVPPFSAEWHALGREAALAAEQLASGATLLGKANHAQNGLYLQAFLGLSLGLERVAKLVAVADYAIENHGRFPNNNDLKNRFGHQIDVLLNYCDQLSIKWRNGKEYSERPNLLIHKGIVETLTEFAKLSRYYNLDLIIGREAKQIPEPIGAWWQRVGQPILQKHYTKRQREKDEAQGKIMHALLGGITIVMHHDEQEKKIDNLEAKMIQTGATRIVQKYGRLYTLQIVRWLAFLITDLSHIGAYQHRIEPLLGLDEYFGIFMNNDAYLKDRKTWSIYRL
;
A
#
# COMPACT_ATOMS: atom_id res chain seq x y z
N MET A 1 -26.46 38.14 19.74
CA MET A 1 -26.78 36.76 19.29
C MET A 1 -25.52 36.14 18.70
N LYS A 2 -24.93 35.12 19.33
CA LYS A 2 -23.92 34.29 18.66
C LYS A 2 -24.67 33.43 17.66
N ALA A 3 -24.45 33.63 16.36
CA ALA A 3 -25.00 32.74 15.34
C ALA A 3 -24.54 31.31 15.66
N LYS A 4 -25.48 30.39 15.89
CA LYS A 4 -25.16 28.96 15.97
C LYS A 4 -24.63 28.56 14.60
N VAL A 5 -23.37 28.15 14.55
CA VAL A 5 -22.80 27.51 13.35
C VAL A 5 -23.68 26.28 13.07
N PRO A 6 -24.24 26.14 11.85
CA PRO A 6 -25.04 24.98 11.52
C PRO A 6 -24.17 23.71 11.64
N PRO A 7 -24.74 22.60 12.14
CA PRO A 7 -24.00 21.35 12.25
C PRO A 7 -23.60 20.83 10.86
N PHE A 8 -22.46 20.15 10.77
CA PHE A 8 -22.02 19.48 9.53
C PHE A 8 -23.03 18.42 9.07
N SER A 9 -23.08 18.17 7.77
CA SER A 9 -24.03 17.24 7.15
C SER A 9 -23.73 15.76 7.48
N ALA A 10 -24.71 14.88 7.24
CA ALA A 10 -24.51 13.45 7.40
C ALA A 10 -23.47 12.91 6.40
N GLU A 11 -23.43 13.48 5.21
CA GLU A 11 -22.49 13.21 4.14
C GLU A 11 -21.06 13.59 4.56
N TRP A 12 -20.87 14.76 5.18
CA TRP A 12 -19.58 15.18 5.73
C TRP A 12 -19.06 14.16 6.74
N HIS A 13 -19.90 13.75 7.69
CA HIS A 13 -19.55 12.74 8.67
C HIS A 13 -19.24 11.38 8.04
N ALA A 14 -19.97 10.98 6.99
CA ALA A 14 -19.76 9.72 6.30
C ALA A 14 -18.43 9.71 5.53
N LEU A 15 -18.14 10.77 4.77
CA LEU A 15 -16.89 10.93 4.03
C LEU A 15 -15.69 11.01 4.98
N GLY A 16 -15.80 11.77 6.07
CA GLY A 16 -14.74 11.86 7.08
C GLY A 16 -14.40 10.50 7.71
N ARG A 17 -15.42 9.71 8.10
CA ARG A 17 -15.20 8.35 8.64
C ARG A 17 -14.58 7.41 7.62
N GLU A 18 -15.01 7.49 6.37
CA GLU A 18 -14.47 6.67 5.29
C GLU A 18 -13.01 7.03 4.97
N ALA A 19 -12.67 8.32 4.96
CA ALA A 19 -11.29 8.80 4.80
C ALA A 19 -10.40 8.37 5.96
N ALA A 20 -10.87 8.52 7.20
CA ALA A 20 -10.14 8.05 8.39
C ALA A 20 -9.86 6.54 8.31
N LEU A 21 -10.85 5.73 7.93
CA LEU A 21 -10.71 4.29 7.77
C LEU A 21 -9.70 3.94 6.67
N ALA A 22 -9.81 4.59 5.49
CA ALA A 22 -8.88 4.37 4.38
C ALA A 22 -7.43 4.69 4.80
N ALA A 23 -7.23 5.83 5.45
CA ALA A 23 -5.92 6.28 5.88
C ALA A 23 -5.32 5.39 6.98
N GLU A 24 -6.11 4.91 7.95
CA GLU A 24 -5.67 3.92 8.95
C GLU A 24 -5.31 2.57 8.32
N GLN A 25 -6.06 2.10 7.33
CA GLN A 25 -5.75 0.86 6.60
C GLN A 25 -4.42 0.97 5.85
N LEU A 26 -4.18 2.11 5.19
CA LEU A 26 -2.92 2.41 4.52
C LEU A 26 -1.75 2.49 5.51
N ALA A 27 -1.93 3.18 6.63
CA ALA A 27 -0.91 3.33 7.67
C ALA A 27 -0.54 2.00 8.34
N SER A 28 -1.56 1.23 8.76
CA SER A 28 -1.36 -0.09 9.34
C SER A 28 -0.70 -1.05 8.35
N GLY A 29 -1.20 -1.08 7.11
CA GLY A 29 -0.64 -1.90 6.04
C GLY A 29 0.84 -1.58 5.73
N ALA A 30 1.19 -0.29 5.62
CA ALA A 30 2.57 0.14 5.41
C ALA A 30 3.50 -0.23 6.60
N THR A 31 2.99 -0.13 7.83
CA THR A 31 3.72 -0.52 9.04
C THR A 31 4.00 -2.02 9.06
N LEU A 32 3.01 -2.84 8.75
CA LEU A 32 3.12 -4.30 8.74
C LEU A 32 4.02 -4.78 7.60
N LEU A 33 3.92 -4.17 6.41
CA LEU A 33 4.79 -4.46 5.27
C LEU A 33 6.27 -4.21 5.63
N GLY A 34 6.52 -3.18 6.42
CA GLY A 34 7.85 -2.85 6.94
C GLY A 34 8.43 -3.84 7.96
N LYS A 35 7.64 -4.79 8.43
CA LYS A 35 8.01 -5.81 9.43
C LYS A 35 7.96 -7.23 8.86
N ALA A 36 7.15 -7.46 7.83
CA ALA A 36 6.90 -8.77 7.24
C ALA A 36 8.17 -9.40 6.66
N ASN A 37 8.42 -10.67 6.97
CA ASN A 37 9.56 -11.46 6.52
C ASN A 37 9.16 -12.94 6.42
N HIS A 38 10.03 -13.77 5.83
CA HIS A 38 9.86 -15.23 5.69
C HIS A 38 9.46 -16.00 6.96
N ALA A 39 9.79 -15.50 8.17
CA ALA A 39 9.38 -16.15 9.41
C ALA A 39 8.01 -15.67 9.93
N GLN A 40 7.47 -14.59 9.35
CA GLN A 40 6.27 -13.90 9.81
C GLN A 40 5.28 -13.67 8.66
N ASN A 41 4.94 -14.74 7.94
CA ASN A 41 4.05 -14.72 6.78
C ASN A 41 2.68 -14.07 7.05
N GLY A 42 2.16 -14.20 8.27
CA GLY A 42 0.92 -13.52 8.69
C GLY A 42 0.98 -11.99 8.57
N LEU A 43 2.16 -11.38 8.74
CA LEU A 43 2.33 -9.93 8.58
C LEU A 43 2.22 -9.50 7.10
N TYR A 44 2.65 -10.33 6.14
CA TYR A 44 2.44 -10.05 4.73
C TYR A 44 0.95 -10.01 4.39
N LEU A 45 0.20 -11.03 4.81
CA LEU A 45 -1.24 -11.11 4.52
C LEU A 45 -2.01 -9.95 5.15
N GLN A 46 -1.69 -9.59 6.40
CA GLN A 46 -2.29 -8.42 7.05
C GLN A 46 -1.91 -7.11 6.34
N ALA A 47 -0.66 -6.97 5.90
CA ALA A 47 -0.21 -5.81 5.15
C ALA A 47 -0.95 -5.70 3.81
N PHE A 48 -1.06 -6.79 3.06
CA PHE A 48 -1.76 -6.81 1.77
C PHE A 48 -3.25 -6.52 1.93
N LEU A 49 -3.89 -7.03 2.97
CA LEU A 49 -5.29 -6.72 3.28
C LEU A 49 -5.48 -5.23 3.58
N GLY A 50 -4.65 -4.65 4.46
CA GLY A 50 -4.73 -3.23 4.79
C GLY A 50 -4.45 -2.33 3.57
N LEU A 51 -3.39 -2.62 2.82
CA LEU A 51 -3.01 -1.83 1.65
C LEU A 51 -4.02 -1.93 0.50
N SER A 52 -4.51 -3.13 0.20
CA SER A 52 -5.49 -3.32 -0.88
C SER A 52 -6.80 -2.57 -0.60
N LEU A 53 -7.36 -2.74 0.61
CA LEU A 53 -8.58 -2.05 1.02
C LEU A 53 -8.38 -0.54 1.12
N GLY A 54 -7.27 -0.09 1.71
CA GLY A 54 -6.97 1.33 1.85
C GLY A 54 -6.82 2.04 0.50
N LEU A 55 -6.11 1.42 -0.47
CA LEU A 55 -5.98 1.93 -1.84
C LEU A 55 -7.33 1.97 -2.56
N GLU A 56 -8.14 0.91 -2.45
CA GLU A 56 -9.48 0.87 -3.03
C GLU A 56 -10.36 2.01 -2.50
N ARG A 57 -10.38 2.20 -1.18
CA ARG A 57 -11.21 3.23 -0.53
C ARG A 57 -10.79 4.64 -0.89
N VAL A 58 -9.49 4.97 -0.83
CA VAL A 58 -9.04 6.32 -1.20
C VAL A 58 -9.30 6.62 -2.68
N ALA A 59 -9.12 5.64 -3.58
CA ALA A 59 -9.43 5.82 -5.00
C ALA A 59 -10.94 6.01 -5.24
N LYS A 60 -11.80 5.33 -4.47
CA LYS A 60 -13.25 5.57 -4.49
C LYS A 60 -13.61 6.95 -3.94
N LEU A 61 -12.96 7.42 -2.88
CA LEU A 61 -13.14 8.78 -2.36
C LEU A 61 -12.75 9.82 -3.42
N VAL A 62 -11.65 9.61 -4.15
CA VAL A 62 -11.26 10.45 -5.29
C VAL A 62 -12.36 10.48 -6.35
N ALA A 63 -12.91 9.34 -6.73
CA ALA A 63 -14.00 9.26 -7.71
C ALA A 63 -15.29 9.96 -7.23
N VAL A 64 -15.64 9.81 -5.96
CA VAL A 64 -16.80 10.46 -5.34
C VAL A 64 -16.61 11.98 -5.31
N ALA A 65 -15.41 12.47 -4.97
CA ALA A 65 -15.10 13.88 -4.95
C ALA A 65 -15.16 14.51 -6.35
N ASP A 66 -14.54 13.88 -7.37
CA ASP A 66 -14.64 14.32 -8.76
C ASP A 66 -16.10 14.37 -9.24
N TYR A 67 -16.87 13.31 -8.98
CA TYR A 67 -18.28 13.29 -9.35
C TYR A 67 -19.07 14.42 -8.69
N ALA A 68 -18.87 14.67 -7.39
CA ALA A 68 -19.56 15.75 -6.69
C ALA A 68 -19.20 17.13 -7.25
N ILE A 69 -17.93 17.35 -7.62
CA ILE A 69 -17.48 18.59 -8.26
C ILE A 69 -18.18 18.79 -9.60
N GLU A 70 -18.20 17.76 -10.46
CA GLU A 70 -18.80 17.80 -11.79
C GLU A 70 -20.33 17.90 -11.78
N ASN A 71 -20.98 17.42 -10.71
CA ASN A 71 -22.44 17.35 -10.61
C ASN A 71 -23.01 18.32 -9.55
N HIS A 72 -22.34 19.45 -9.32
CA HIS A 72 -22.80 20.53 -8.45
C HIS A 72 -23.18 20.07 -7.03
N GLY A 73 -22.34 19.24 -6.42
CA GLY A 73 -22.50 18.73 -5.06
C GLY A 73 -23.38 17.48 -4.92
N ARG A 74 -23.90 16.92 -6.03
CA ARG A 74 -24.63 15.64 -5.99
C ARG A 74 -23.65 14.46 -5.93
N PHE A 75 -23.95 13.47 -5.09
CA PHE A 75 -23.15 12.26 -4.97
C PHE A 75 -23.63 11.15 -5.92
N PRO A 76 -22.72 10.25 -6.34
CA PRO A 76 -23.07 9.13 -7.21
C PRO A 76 -24.02 8.16 -6.50
N ASN A 77 -24.84 7.45 -7.27
CA ASN A 77 -25.68 6.40 -6.70
C ASN A 77 -24.85 5.11 -6.48
N ASN A 78 -25.37 4.16 -5.68
CA ASN A 78 -24.67 2.90 -5.38
C ASN A 78 -24.32 2.08 -6.64
N ASN A 79 -25.14 2.15 -7.69
CA ASN A 79 -24.90 1.43 -8.93
C ASN A 79 -23.74 2.07 -9.72
N ASP A 80 -23.58 3.39 -9.68
CA ASP A 80 -22.53 4.09 -10.41
C ASP A 80 -21.14 3.68 -9.91
N LEU A 81 -20.94 3.62 -8.59
CA LEU A 81 -19.65 3.23 -8.01
C LEU A 81 -19.36 1.74 -8.18
N LYS A 82 -20.36 0.88 -7.98
CA LYS A 82 -20.21 -0.57 -8.06
C LYS A 82 -19.98 -1.03 -9.51
N ASN A 83 -20.74 -0.48 -10.46
CA ASN A 83 -20.68 -0.88 -11.86
C ASN A 83 -19.47 -0.30 -12.59
N ARG A 84 -19.01 0.90 -12.22
CA ARG A 84 -17.83 1.51 -12.86
C ARG A 84 -16.50 0.94 -12.38
N PHE A 85 -16.40 0.55 -11.11
CA PHE A 85 -15.10 0.27 -10.51
C PHE A 85 -14.96 -1.11 -9.84
N GLY A 86 -16.06 -1.75 -9.43
CA GLY A 86 -16.01 -3.02 -8.72
C GLY A 86 -15.02 -3.02 -7.54
N HIS A 87 -14.20 -4.08 -7.45
CA HIS A 87 -13.09 -4.24 -6.49
C HIS A 87 -11.72 -4.31 -7.18
N GLN A 88 -11.57 -3.64 -8.33
CA GLN A 88 -10.35 -3.73 -9.14
C GLN A 88 -9.47 -2.50 -8.89
N ILE A 89 -8.43 -2.67 -8.06
CA ILE A 89 -7.51 -1.59 -7.69
C ILE A 89 -6.84 -1.00 -8.94
N ASP A 90 -6.37 -1.82 -9.86
CA ASP A 90 -5.75 -1.39 -11.11
C ASP A 90 -6.66 -0.46 -11.94
N VAL A 91 -7.95 -0.81 -12.09
CA VAL A 91 -8.95 0.01 -12.80
C VAL A 91 -9.17 1.35 -12.08
N LEU A 92 -9.32 1.31 -10.76
CA LEU A 92 -9.47 2.51 -9.92
C LEU A 92 -8.27 3.45 -10.04
N LEU A 93 -7.05 2.91 -10.00
CA LEU A 93 -5.84 3.71 -10.14
C LEU A 93 -5.67 4.26 -11.56
N ASN A 94 -6.12 3.55 -12.60
CA ASN A 94 -6.12 4.10 -13.97
C ASN A 94 -7.08 5.29 -14.11
N TYR A 95 -8.25 5.21 -13.48
CA TYR A 95 -9.17 6.34 -13.42
C TYR A 95 -8.58 7.52 -12.63
N CYS A 96 -7.95 7.25 -11.49
CA CYS A 96 -7.26 8.29 -10.71
C CYS A 96 -6.12 8.95 -11.51
N ASP A 97 -5.44 8.21 -12.39
CA ASP A 97 -4.39 8.76 -13.27
C ASP A 97 -4.96 9.81 -14.24
N GLN A 98 -6.11 9.50 -14.85
CA GLN A 98 -6.83 10.46 -15.70
C GLN A 98 -7.26 11.71 -14.92
N LEU A 99 -7.74 11.53 -13.69
CA LEU A 99 -8.10 12.64 -12.81
C LEU A 99 -6.89 13.46 -12.37
N SER A 100 -5.75 12.82 -12.18
CA SER A 100 -4.50 13.52 -11.83
C SER A 100 -4.04 14.41 -12.98
N ILE A 101 -4.16 13.95 -14.23
CA ILE A 101 -3.90 14.78 -15.41
C ILE A 101 -4.89 15.96 -15.46
N LYS A 102 -6.17 15.72 -15.20
CA LYS A 102 -7.22 16.75 -15.23
C LYS A 102 -7.01 17.83 -14.16
N TRP A 103 -6.78 17.43 -12.91
CA TRP A 103 -6.85 18.31 -11.74
C TRP A 103 -5.50 18.76 -11.20
N ARG A 104 -4.41 18.03 -11.52
CA ARG A 104 -3.09 18.24 -10.94
C ARG A 104 -1.97 18.50 -11.96
N ASN A 105 -2.29 18.74 -13.23
CA ASN A 105 -1.26 18.93 -14.25
C ASN A 105 -0.20 19.97 -13.84
N GLY A 106 1.08 19.59 -13.95
CA GLY A 106 2.22 20.45 -13.61
C GLY A 106 2.51 20.64 -12.12
N LYS A 107 1.81 19.94 -11.22
CA LYS A 107 2.08 19.98 -9.77
C LYS A 107 3.08 18.89 -9.36
N GLU A 108 3.75 19.08 -8.22
CA GLU A 108 4.56 18.01 -7.63
C GLU A 108 3.68 16.77 -7.34
N TYR A 109 4.24 15.59 -7.63
CA TYR A 109 3.56 14.30 -7.51
C TYR A 109 2.23 14.23 -8.27
N SER A 110 2.08 14.94 -9.38
CA SER A 110 0.91 14.83 -10.27
C SER A 110 0.91 13.57 -11.10
N GLU A 111 2.07 12.96 -11.35
CA GLU A 111 2.18 11.76 -12.15
C GLU A 111 2.11 10.51 -11.28
N ARG A 112 1.33 9.52 -11.72
CA ARG A 112 1.28 8.22 -11.07
C ARG A 112 2.66 7.56 -11.11
N PRO A 113 3.20 7.10 -9.97
CA PRO A 113 4.44 6.33 -9.95
C PRO A 113 4.33 5.05 -10.78
N ASN A 114 5.21 4.87 -11.77
CA ASN A 114 5.04 3.84 -12.80
C ASN A 114 6.29 2.97 -13.10
N LEU A 115 7.28 2.98 -12.21
CA LEU A 115 8.41 2.03 -12.29
C LEU A 115 7.93 0.56 -12.25
N LEU A 116 8.76 -0.36 -12.73
CA LEU A 116 8.49 -1.81 -12.67
C LEU A 116 8.04 -2.28 -11.28
N ILE A 117 8.69 -1.78 -10.22
CA ILE A 117 8.35 -2.09 -8.82
C ILE A 117 6.92 -1.63 -8.48
N HIS A 118 6.49 -0.45 -8.93
CA HIS A 118 5.13 0.05 -8.68
C HIS A 118 4.08 -0.80 -9.39
N LYS A 119 4.35 -1.19 -10.64
CA LYS A 119 3.47 -2.10 -11.39
C LYS A 119 3.31 -3.43 -10.67
N GLY A 120 4.43 -4.01 -10.20
CA GLY A 120 4.42 -5.25 -9.42
C GLY A 120 3.64 -5.15 -8.10
N ILE A 121 3.70 -4.00 -7.42
CA ILE A 121 2.90 -3.72 -6.21
C ILE A 121 1.41 -3.70 -6.54
N VAL A 122 1.01 -2.93 -7.57
CA VAL A 122 -0.40 -2.81 -7.96
C VAL A 122 -0.97 -4.16 -8.41
N GLU A 123 -0.22 -4.91 -9.23
CA GLU A 123 -0.63 -6.24 -9.71
C GLU A 123 -0.83 -7.20 -8.54
N THR A 124 0.14 -7.28 -7.62
CA THR A 124 0.08 -8.18 -6.47
C THR A 124 -1.10 -7.85 -5.54
N LEU A 125 -1.30 -6.57 -5.21
CA LEU A 125 -2.40 -6.16 -4.34
C LEU A 125 -3.77 -6.35 -5.01
N THR A 126 -3.85 -6.16 -6.33
CA THR A 126 -5.09 -6.38 -7.11
C THR A 126 -5.46 -7.85 -7.12
N GLU A 127 -4.51 -8.74 -7.42
CA GLU A 127 -4.73 -10.19 -7.39
C GLU A 127 -5.09 -10.68 -5.99
N PHE A 128 -4.39 -10.16 -4.97
CA PHE A 128 -4.68 -10.46 -3.57
C PHE A 128 -6.10 -10.10 -3.16
N ALA A 129 -6.56 -8.90 -3.54
CA ALA A 129 -7.90 -8.44 -3.20
C ALA A 129 -9.00 -9.29 -3.84
N LYS A 130 -8.76 -9.80 -5.06
CA LYS A 130 -9.71 -10.55 -5.88
C LYS A 130 -9.76 -12.05 -5.56
N LEU A 131 -8.60 -12.70 -5.49
CA LEU A 131 -8.50 -14.15 -5.65
C LEU A 131 -7.86 -14.85 -4.45
N SER A 132 -6.86 -14.24 -3.81
CA SER A 132 -5.99 -14.95 -2.85
C SER A 132 -6.14 -14.51 -1.39
N ARG A 133 -7.18 -13.75 -1.04
CA ARG A 133 -7.48 -13.39 0.36
C ARG A 133 -7.61 -14.59 1.29
N TYR A 134 -8.14 -15.70 0.76
CA TYR A 134 -8.31 -16.97 1.48
C TYR A 134 -7.47 -18.10 0.88
N TYR A 135 -6.37 -17.76 0.18
CA TYR A 135 -5.52 -18.71 -0.55
C TYR A 135 -5.20 -19.98 0.25
N ASN A 136 -4.75 -19.82 1.51
CA ASN A 136 -4.41 -20.95 2.37
C ASN A 136 -5.61 -21.86 2.67
N LEU A 137 -6.80 -21.29 2.86
CA LEU A 137 -8.02 -22.07 3.11
C LEU A 137 -8.45 -22.78 1.82
N ASP A 138 -8.40 -22.09 0.68
CA ASP A 138 -8.75 -22.69 -0.62
C ASP A 138 -7.81 -23.84 -0.99
N LEU A 139 -6.52 -23.70 -0.67
CA LEU A 139 -5.52 -24.75 -0.83
C LEU A 139 -5.83 -25.97 0.04
N ILE A 140 -6.17 -25.77 1.32
CA ILE A 140 -6.54 -26.86 2.24
C ILE A 140 -7.81 -27.59 1.79
N ILE A 141 -8.80 -26.85 1.28
CA ILE A 141 -10.09 -27.41 0.84
C ILE A 141 -9.98 -28.07 -0.55
N GLY A 142 -8.83 -27.98 -1.22
CA GLY A 142 -8.61 -28.58 -2.54
C GLY A 142 -9.37 -27.89 -3.67
N ARG A 143 -9.79 -26.63 -3.47
CA ARG A 143 -10.31 -25.78 -4.55
C ARG A 143 -9.16 -25.34 -5.46
N GLU A 144 -9.48 -24.71 -6.59
CA GLU A 144 -8.56 -24.30 -7.68
C GLU A 144 -7.39 -23.35 -7.30
N ALA A 145 -6.91 -23.35 -6.05
CA ALA A 145 -5.74 -22.63 -5.57
C ALA A 145 -4.47 -22.92 -6.39
N LYS A 146 -4.40 -24.03 -7.13
CA LYS A 146 -3.28 -24.35 -8.04
C LYS A 146 -3.12 -23.36 -9.20
N GLN A 147 -4.16 -22.60 -9.56
CA GLN A 147 -4.09 -21.61 -10.64
C GLN A 147 -3.80 -20.18 -10.15
N ILE A 148 -3.86 -19.93 -8.84
CA ILE A 148 -3.65 -18.61 -8.26
C ILE A 148 -2.22 -18.54 -7.70
N PRO A 149 -1.41 -17.54 -8.09
CA PRO A 149 -0.09 -17.35 -7.49
C PRO A 149 -0.17 -17.19 -5.98
N GLU A 150 0.71 -17.86 -5.24
CA GLU A 150 0.84 -17.64 -3.80
C GLU A 150 1.23 -16.17 -3.54
N PRO A 151 0.49 -15.42 -2.71
CA PRO A 151 0.66 -13.96 -2.58
C PRO A 151 2.06 -13.49 -2.19
N ILE A 152 2.74 -14.20 -1.28
CA ILE A 152 4.05 -13.80 -0.77
C ILE A 152 5.14 -14.05 -1.82
N GLY A 153 5.09 -15.17 -2.51
CA GLY A 153 5.96 -15.51 -3.62
C GLY A 153 5.76 -14.58 -4.81
N ALA A 154 4.51 -14.24 -5.13
CA ALA A 154 4.18 -13.25 -6.15
C ALA A 154 4.75 -11.87 -5.81
N TRP A 155 4.59 -11.43 -4.56
CA TRP A 155 5.20 -10.19 -4.06
C TRP A 155 6.73 -10.25 -4.18
N TRP A 156 7.35 -11.34 -3.74
CA TRP A 156 8.80 -11.48 -3.77
C TRP A 156 9.35 -11.41 -5.19
N GLN A 157 8.71 -12.08 -6.14
CA GLN A 157 9.08 -12.09 -7.55
C GLN A 157 8.89 -10.72 -8.21
N ARG A 158 7.70 -10.12 -8.08
CA ARG A 158 7.34 -8.88 -8.79
C ARG A 158 7.88 -7.61 -8.13
N VAL A 159 8.14 -7.64 -6.83
CA VAL A 159 8.51 -6.47 -6.02
C VAL A 159 9.86 -6.67 -5.35
N GLY A 160 10.04 -7.78 -4.64
CA GLY A 160 11.27 -8.09 -3.89
C GLY A 160 12.50 -8.14 -4.79
N GLN A 161 12.50 -8.97 -5.83
CA GLN A 161 13.64 -9.13 -6.72
C GLN A 161 14.02 -7.83 -7.46
N PRO A 162 13.09 -7.08 -8.07
CA PRO A 162 13.43 -5.79 -8.68
C PRO A 162 14.00 -4.77 -7.68
N ILE A 163 13.53 -4.79 -6.42
CA ILE A 163 14.13 -3.98 -5.35
C ILE A 163 15.56 -4.41 -5.07
N LEU A 164 15.81 -5.71 -4.93
CA LEU A 164 17.16 -6.22 -4.65
C LEU A 164 18.12 -5.90 -5.79
N GLN A 165 17.70 -6.05 -7.04
CA GLN A 165 18.50 -5.68 -8.21
C GLN A 165 18.89 -4.19 -8.18
N LYS A 166 17.96 -3.32 -7.74
CA LYS A 166 18.17 -1.87 -7.73
C LYS A 166 18.94 -1.36 -6.50
N HIS A 167 18.70 -1.94 -5.32
CA HIS A 167 19.13 -1.36 -4.03
C HIS A 167 20.07 -2.26 -3.24
N TYR A 168 20.15 -3.56 -3.54
CA TYR A 168 21.05 -4.47 -2.85
C TYR A 168 22.43 -4.47 -3.52
N THR A 169 23.23 -3.48 -3.13
CA THR A 169 24.57 -3.27 -3.70
C THR A 169 25.47 -4.48 -3.50
N LYS A 170 26.42 -4.68 -4.42
CA LYS A 170 27.41 -5.78 -4.34
C LYS A 170 28.15 -5.76 -3.00
N ARG A 171 28.59 -4.58 -2.55
CA ARG A 171 29.25 -4.39 -1.26
C ARG A 171 28.39 -4.84 -0.08
N GLN A 172 27.10 -4.53 -0.09
CA GLN A 172 26.20 -4.93 1.00
C GLN A 172 25.96 -6.44 0.97
N ARG A 173 25.84 -7.05 -0.21
CA ARG A 173 25.77 -8.52 -0.39
C ARG A 173 27.00 -9.23 0.15
N GLU A 174 28.19 -8.82 -0.28
CA GLU A 174 29.46 -9.40 0.17
C GLU A 174 29.62 -9.28 1.69
N LYS A 175 29.16 -8.17 2.28
CA LYS A 175 29.15 -7.97 3.73
C LYS A 175 28.21 -8.95 4.43
N ASP A 176 26.97 -9.09 3.95
CA ASP A 176 25.97 -9.97 4.56
C ASP A 176 26.40 -11.46 4.39
N GLU A 177 27.01 -11.83 3.27
CA GLU A 177 27.62 -13.15 3.03
C GLU A 177 28.81 -13.42 3.98
N ALA A 178 29.74 -12.48 4.13
CA ALA A 178 30.87 -12.62 5.03
C ALA A 178 30.43 -12.79 6.49
N GLN A 179 29.43 -12.01 6.91
CA GLN A 179 28.83 -12.15 8.24
C GLN A 179 28.12 -13.50 8.41
N GLY A 180 27.41 -13.97 7.38
CA GLY A 180 26.78 -15.28 7.36
C GLY A 180 27.77 -16.43 7.56
N LYS A 181 28.90 -16.40 6.83
CA LYS A 181 29.98 -17.38 6.96
C LYS A 181 30.59 -17.41 8.35
N ILE A 182 30.87 -16.23 8.92
CA ILE A 182 31.43 -16.11 10.27
C ILE A 182 30.45 -16.71 11.30
N MET A 183 29.17 -16.35 11.25
CA MET A 183 28.19 -16.90 12.20
C MET A 183 27.97 -18.40 12.02
N HIS A 184 28.00 -18.91 10.80
CA HIS A 184 27.90 -20.34 10.55
C HIS A 184 29.11 -21.09 11.10
N ALA A 185 30.33 -20.57 10.92
CA ALA A 185 31.54 -21.17 11.48
C ALA A 185 31.53 -21.20 13.02
N LEU A 186 30.97 -20.16 13.67
CA LEU A 186 30.91 -20.06 15.13
C LEU A 186 29.81 -20.91 15.76
N LEU A 187 28.62 -20.96 15.15
CA LEU A 187 27.41 -21.51 15.78
C LEU A 187 26.72 -22.62 14.98
N GLY A 188 27.16 -22.90 13.76
CA GLY A 188 26.49 -23.84 12.84
C GLY A 188 26.38 -25.25 13.39
N GLY A 189 27.41 -25.73 14.09
CA GLY A 189 27.42 -27.07 14.69
C GLY A 189 26.48 -27.23 15.89
N ILE A 190 25.98 -26.13 16.46
CA ILE A 190 25.11 -26.14 17.65
C ILE A 190 23.74 -25.48 17.40
N THR A 191 23.45 -25.10 16.15
CA THR A 191 22.21 -24.42 15.78
C THR A 191 21.47 -25.18 14.70
N ILE A 192 20.20 -25.48 14.94
CA ILE A 192 19.29 -26.04 13.94
C ILE A 192 18.51 -24.89 13.30
N VAL A 193 18.51 -24.83 11.96
CA VAL A 193 17.73 -23.87 11.18
C VAL A 193 16.70 -24.63 10.36
N MET A 194 15.42 -24.25 10.49
CA MET A 194 14.32 -24.83 9.72
C MET A 194 13.35 -23.71 9.35
N HIS A 195 13.63 -23.01 8.26
CA HIS A 195 12.74 -22.02 7.68
C HIS A 195 12.53 -22.30 6.19
N HIS A 196 11.54 -21.64 5.61
CA HIS A 196 11.39 -21.52 4.16
C HIS A 196 11.45 -20.03 3.82
N ASP A 197 11.99 -19.69 2.66
CA ASP A 197 11.98 -18.32 2.16
C ASP A 197 10.58 -17.94 1.63
N GLU A 198 10.44 -16.70 1.16
CA GLU A 198 9.24 -16.15 0.56
C GLU A 198 8.78 -16.88 -0.73
N GLN A 199 9.54 -17.85 -1.23
CA GLN A 199 9.22 -18.71 -2.39
C GLN A 199 9.13 -20.19 -2.00
N GLU A 200 8.96 -20.47 -0.71
CA GLU A 200 8.89 -21.83 -0.15
C GLU A 200 10.17 -22.65 -0.31
N LYS A 201 11.31 -22.04 -0.65
CA LYS A 201 12.60 -22.72 -0.70
C LYS A 201 13.16 -22.89 0.71
N LYS A 202 13.60 -24.10 1.03
CA LYS A 202 14.17 -24.44 2.33
C LYS A 202 15.41 -23.59 2.64
N ILE A 203 15.46 -23.07 3.87
CA ILE A 203 16.60 -22.45 4.52
C ILE A 203 16.95 -23.34 5.72
N ASP A 204 18.07 -24.05 5.63
CA ASP A 204 18.45 -25.08 6.62
C ASP A 204 19.84 -24.89 7.24
N ASN A 205 20.47 -23.76 6.95
CA ASN A 205 21.74 -23.38 7.55
C ASN A 205 21.78 -21.89 7.91
N LEU A 206 22.67 -21.54 8.86
CA LEU A 206 22.80 -20.19 9.37
C LEU A 206 23.25 -19.18 8.31
N GLU A 207 24.13 -19.57 7.40
CA GLU A 207 24.62 -18.67 6.34
C GLU A 207 23.46 -18.22 5.43
N ALA A 208 22.70 -19.18 4.91
CA ALA A 208 21.52 -18.92 4.07
C ALA A 208 20.49 -18.05 4.81
N LYS A 209 20.25 -18.31 6.11
CA LYS A 209 19.34 -17.51 6.94
C LYS A 209 19.81 -16.06 7.07
N MET A 210 21.10 -15.84 7.27
CA MET A 210 21.67 -14.49 7.42
C MET A 210 21.59 -13.70 6.11
N ILE A 211 21.94 -14.33 4.98
CA ILE A 211 21.83 -13.72 3.65
C ILE A 211 20.37 -13.35 3.36
N GLN A 212 19.43 -14.26 3.62
CA GLN A 212 18.00 -14.00 3.42
C GLN A 212 17.53 -12.85 4.29
N THR A 213 17.92 -12.81 5.56
CA THR A 213 17.57 -11.72 6.49
C THR A 213 18.08 -10.37 5.99
N GLY A 214 19.31 -10.32 5.45
CA GLY A 214 19.88 -9.13 4.82
C GLY A 214 19.06 -8.64 3.64
N ALA A 215 18.71 -9.55 2.72
CA ALA A 215 17.88 -9.27 1.55
C ALA A 215 16.47 -8.79 1.95
N THR A 216 15.79 -9.51 2.84
CA THR A 216 14.44 -9.16 3.32
C THR A 216 14.42 -7.77 3.95
N ARG A 217 15.46 -7.37 4.71
CA ARG A 217 15.56 -6.01 5.27
C ARG A 217 15.57 -4.92 4.19
N ILE A 218 16.24 -5.16 3.06
CA ILE A 218 16.23 -4.22 1.92
C ILE A 218 14.84 -4.20 1.28
N VAL A 219 14.24 -5.37 1.05
CA VAL A 219 12.88 -5.49 0.48
C VAL A 219 11.83 -4.80 1.36
N GLN A 220 11.85 -4.98 2.67
CA GLN A 220 10.94 -4.30 3.61
C GLN A 220 11.07 -2.78 3.52
N LYS A 221 12.30 -2.27 3.51
CA LYS A 221 12.58 -0.83 3.51
C LYS A 221 12.07 -0.17 2.22
N TYR A 222 12.46 -0.72 1.08
CA TYR A 222 12.11 -0.12 -0.21
C TYR A 222 10.72 -0.52 -0.70
N GLY A 223 10.22 -1.70 -0.32
CA GLY A 223 8.86 -2.14 -0.61
C GLY A 223 7.85 -1.19 0.02
N ARG A 224 8.06 -0.84 1.30
CA ARG A 224 7.28 0.19 1.98
C ARG A 224 7.37 1.54 1.27
N LEU A 225 8.57 2.00 0.91
CA LEU A 225 8.76 3.27 0.19
C LEU A 225 7.94 3.29 -1.11
N TYR A 226 8.14 2.31 -2.00
CA TYR A 226 7.47 2.29 -3.30
C TYR A 226 5.95 2.15 -3.18
N THR A 227 5.45 1.41 -2.18
CA THR A 227 4.02 1.40 -1.87
C THR A 227 3.54 2.78 -1.43
N LEU A 228 4.26 3.43 -0.51
CA LEU A 228 3.90 4.76 -0.02
C LEU A 228 4.00 5.85 -1.09
N GLN A 229 4.80 5.67 -2.14
CA GLN A 229 4.82 6.60 -3.28
C GLN A 229 3.47 6.58 -4.03
N ILE A 230 2.86 5.41 -4.20
CA ILE A 230 1.50 5.28 -4.78
C ILE A 230 0.48 5.96 -3.85
N VAL A 231 0.58 5.70 -2.54
CA VAL A 231 -0.29 6.31 -1.53
C VAL A 231 -0.16 7.84 -1.52
N ARG A 232 1.07 8.36 -1.57
CA ARG A 232 1.36 9.79 -1.63
C ARG A 232 0.71 10.44 -2.84
N TRP A 233 0.82 9.81 -4.01
CA TRP A 233 0.16 10.31 -5.22
C TRP A 233 -1.36 10.42 -5.05
N LEU A 234 -2.02 9.41 -4.48
CA LEU A 234 -3.45 9.46 -4.18
C LEU A 234 -3.79 10.50 -3.11
N ALA A 235 -2.96 10.63 -2.08
CA ALA A 235 -3.12 11.62 -1.01
C ALA A 235 -3.10 13.06 -1.56
N PHE A 236 -2.16 13.36 -2.46
CA PHE A 236 -2.13 14.62 -3.18
C PHE A 236 -3.37 14.82 -4.05
N LEU A 237 -3.82 13.78 -4.76
CA LEU A 237 -5.02 13.86 -5.59
C LEU A 237 -6.28 14.17 -4.79
N ILE A 238 -6.54 13.43 -3.70
CA ILE A 238 -7.71 13.70 -2.85
C ILE A 238 -7.61 15.06 -2.17
N THR A 239 -6.41 15.53 -1.83
CA THR A 239 -6.19 16.87 -1.25
C THR A 239 -6.62 17.98 -2.21
N ASP A 240 -6.22 17.89 -3.48
CA ASP A 240 -6.62 18.89 -4.46
C ASP A 240 -8.13 18.87 -4.72
N LEU A 241 -8.73 17.68 -4.81
CA LEU A 241 -10.19 17.55 -4.99
C LEU A 241 -10.96 18.04 -3.76
N SER A 242 -10.49 17.73 -2.56
CA SER A 242 -11.03 18.25 -1.28
C SER A 242 -11.06 19.77 -1.31
N HIS A 243 -9.92 20.40 -1.60
CA HIS A 243 -9.81 21.85 -1.65
C HIS A 243 -10.66 22.50 -2.75
N ILE A 244 -10.64 21.95 -3.96
CA ILE A 244 -11.45 22.46 -5.09
C ILE A 244 -12.94 22.34 -4.75
N GLY A 245 -13.38 21.16 -4.30
CA GLY A 245 -14.76 20.90 -3.95
C GLY A 245 -15.27 21.79 -2.81
N ALA A 246 -14.53 21.87 -1.71
CA ALA A 246 -14.94 22.62 -0.53
C ALA A 246 -14.90 24.14 -0.75
N TYR A 247 -13.82 24.67 -1.32
CA TYR A 247 -13.60 26.12 -1.36
C TYR A 247 -14.08 26.78 -2.65
N GLN A 248 -13.93 26.12 -3.81
CA GLN A 248 -14.35 26.68 -5.09
C GLN A 248 -15.81 26.33 -5.40
N HIS A 249 -16.20 25.06 -5.21
CA HIS A 249 -17.56 24.59 -5.50
C HIS A 249 -18.51 24.63 -4.29
N ARG A 250 -18.02 25.01 -3.10
CA ARG A 250 -18.82 25.12 -1.85
C ARG A 250 -19.54 23.82 -1.46
N ILE A 251 -18.93 22.67 -1.77
CA ILE A 251 -19.44 21.34 -1.41
C ILE A 251 -18.99 21.04 0.01
N GLU A 252 -19.85 21.34 0.99
CA GLU A 252 -19.56 21.19 2.42
C GLU A 252 -19.02 19.79 2.80
N PRO A 253 -19.53 18.67 2.28
CA PRO A 253 -19.04 17.35 2.67
C PRO A 253 -17.57 17.07 2.32
N LEU A 254 -16.97 17.84 1.41
CA LEU A 254 -15.57 17.71 1.03
C LEU A 254 -14.62 18.51 1.93
N LEU A 255 -15.14 19.37 2.81
CA LEU A 255 -14.33 20.20 3.69
C LEU A 255 -13.49 19.37 4.67
N GLY A 256 -12.17 19.49 4.62
CA GLY A 256 -11.25 18.80 5.53
C GLY A 256 -11.11 17.30 5.28
N LEU A 257 -11.60 16.80 4.14
CA LEU A 257 -11.51 15.38 3.78
C LEU A 257 -10.04 14.90 3.67
N ASP A 258 -9.15 15.81 3.35
CA ASP A 258 -7.73 15.59 3.12
C ASP A 258 -6.89 15.48 4.40
N GLU A 259 -7.40 15.94 5.55
CA GLU A 259 -6.65 16.01 6.81
C GLU A 259 -6.07 14.65 7.24
N TYR A 260 -6.80 13.57 6.96
CA TYR A 260 -6.37 12.20 7.29
C TYR A 260 -5.17 11.71 6.47
N PHE A 261 -4.89 12.32 5.32
CA PHE A 261 -3.87 11.85 4.38
C PHE A 261 -2.55 12.63 4.46
N GLY A 262 -2.49 13.70 5.26
CA GLY A 262 -1.32 14.59 5.36
C GLY A 262 -0.01 13.85 5.70
N ILE A 263 -0.06 12.80 6.52
CA ILE A 263 1.12 11.99 6.87
C ILE A 263 1.80 11.37 5.65
N PHE A 264 1.07 11.07 4.59
CA PHE A 264 1.60 10.45 3.38
C PHE A 264 2.22 11.45 2.40
N MET A 265 2.00 12.76 2.59
CA MET A 265 2.44 13.83 1.69
C MET A 265 3.88 14.30 1.99
N ASN A 266 4.77 13.35 2.27
CA ASN A 266 6.15 13.62 2.64
C ASN A 266 7.14 13.14 1.57
N ASN A 267 8.37 13.64 1.62
CA ASN A 267 9.44 13.25 0.69
C ASN A 267 9.86 11.79 0.88
N ASP A 268 10.60 11.26 -0.10
CA ASP A 268 11.05 9.86 -0.10
C ASP A 268 11.92 9.51 1.11
N ALA A 269 12.73 10.42 1.63
CA ALA A 269 13.56 10.14 2.80
C ALA A 269 12.69 9.84 4.03
N TYR A 270 11.67 10.66 4.25
CA TYR A 270 10.69 10.46 5.32
C TYR A 270 9.89 9.16 5.14
N LEU A 271 9.32 8.92 3.96
CA LEU A 271 8.53 7.71 3.67
C LEU A 271 9.36 6.43 3.87
N LYS A 272 10.64 6.49 3.49
CA LYS A 272 11.58 5.38 3.57
C LYS A 272 11.99 5.04 5.00
N ASP A 273 12.34 6.05 5.80
CA ASP A 273 12.98 5.81 7.10
C ASP A 273 11.96 5.70 8.26
N ARG A 274 10.72 6.19 8.09
CA ARG A 274 9.65 6.00 9.08
C ARG A 274 9.17 4.54 9.13
N LYS A 275 9.30 3.93 10.32
CA LYS A 275 8.97 2.51 10.56
C LYS A 275 7.54 2.25 11.03
N THR A 276 6.84 3.28 11.51
CA THR A 276 5.49 3.15 12.06
C THR A 276 4.64 4.32 11.61
N TRP A 277 3.47 4.00 11.07
CA TRP A 277 2.52 4.92 10.48
C TRP A 277 1.22 4.87 11.28
N SER A 278 0.68 6.05 11.59
CA SER A 278 -0.62 6.22 12.24
C SER A 278 -1.09 7.63 11.93
N ILE A 279 -2.36 7.81 11.57
CA ILE A 279 -2.89 9.14 11.26
C ILE A 279 -3.11 10.00 12.50
N TYR A 280 -2.93 9.44 13.70
CA TYR A 280 -3.03 10.14 14.98
C TYR A 280 -1.67 10.54 15.57
N ARG A 281 -0.57 10.20 14.90
CA ARG A 281 0.79 10.52 15.33
C ARG A 281 1.48 11.33 14.24
N LEU A 282 1.30 12.66 14.31
CA LEU A 282 2.04 13.62 13.48
C LEU A 282 3.54 13.49 13.76
#